data_AF-A0A392PAN0-F1
#
_entry.id   AF-A0A392PAN0-F1
#
_cell.length_a   1.000
_cell.length_b   1.000
_cell.length_c   1.000
_cell.angle_alpha   90.00
_cell.angle_beta   90.00
_cell.angle_gamma   90.00
#
_symmetry.space_group_name_H-M   'P 1'
#
loop_
_entity.id
_entity.type
_entity.pdbx_description
1 polymer ?
#
loop_
_entity_poly.entity_id
_entity_poly.type
_entity_poly.pdbx_seq_one_letter_code
_entity_poly.pdbx_strand_id
1 'polypeptide(L)'
;MMRRMKKEIEDEMFHDGETGLQLDDEGYDGSACGVVLKKGPWTSAEDDILVNYVKKNGEGNWNAVHKHTGLLRCGKSCRLRWANHLRPNLKKGTFTAQEEQLICELHAKMGNKWARMASF
;
A
#
# COMPACT_ATOMS: atom_id res chain seq x y z
N MET A 1 22.44 15.48 22.91
CA MET A 1 21.69 16.75 22.75
C MET A 1 20.64 16.74 21.62
N MET A 2 20.50 15.69 20.80
CA MET A 2 19.48 15.65 19.72
C MET A 2 18.24 14.79 20.00
N ARG A 3 18.10 14.23 21.21
CA ARG A 3 16.90 13.49 21.66
C ARG A 3 15.93 14.35 22.50
N ARG A 4 16.32 15.58 22.84
CA ARG A 4 15.54 16.49 23.70
C ARG A 4 14.58 17.39 22.91
N MET A 5 14.92 17.74 21.65
CA MET A 5 14.09 18.59 20.78
C MET A 5 12.90 17.87 20.11
N LYS A 6 12.82 16.54 20.18
CA LYS A 6 11.64 15.81 19.68
C LYS A 6 10.51 15.71 20.71
N LYS A 7 10.78 16.02 21.98
CA LYS A 7 9.79 15.93 23.06
C LYS A 7 9.03 17.23 23.30
N GLU A 8 9.49 18.35 22.73
CA GLU A 8 8.89 19.67 22.96
C GLU A 8 7.87 20.07 21.86
N ILE A 9 7.66 19.22 20.84
CA ILE A 9 6.67 19.45 19.76
C ILE A 9 5.42 18.58 19.93
N GLU A 10 5.46 17.53 20.77
CA GLU A 10 4.34 16.59 20.93
C GLU A 10 3.32 16.99 22.02
N ASP A 11 3.59 18.00 22.85
CA ASP A 11 2.79 18.30 24.05
C ASP A 11 1.81 19.51 23.95
N GLU A 12 1.64 20.17 22.80
CA GLU A 12 0.75 21.36 22.69
C GLU A 12 -0.33 21.29 21.59
N MET A 13 -1.06 20.19 21.41
CA MET A 13 -2.18 20.17 20.44
C MET A 13 -3.44 19.35 20.79
N PHE A 14 -3.78 19.09 22.06
CA PHE A 14 -5.07 18.45 22.37
C PHE A 14 -5.69 18.93 23.68
N HIS A 15 -6.75 19.76 23.58
CA HIS A 15 -7.94 19.98 24.43
C HIS A 15 -8.76 21.06 23.68
N ASP A 16 -10.04 21.00 23.34
CA ASP A 16 -11.21 20.20 23.70
C ASP A 16 -12.21 20.19 22.51
N GLY A 17 -13.17 19.26 22.50
CA GLY A 17 -14.45 19.48 21.81
C GLY A 17 -15.07 18.26 21.11
N GLU A 18 -16.10 17.68 21.74
CA GLU A 18 -17.03 16.69 21.18
C GLU A 18 -17.75 17.16 19.89
N THR A 19 -18.01 16.23 18.98
CA THR A 19 -19.21 16.03 18.12
C THR A 19 -18.83 14.89 17.16
N GLY A 20 -19.45 13.72 17.21
CA GLY A 20 -20.75 13.46 16.61
C GLY A 20 -20.57 12.54 15.39
N LEU A 21 -20.96 11.26 15.54
CA LEU A 21 -21.24 10.25 14.50
C LEU A 21 -20.45 10.35 13.19
N GLN A 22 -19.48 9.44 13.02
CA GLN A 22 -19.09 9.02 11.69
C GLN A 22 -19.06 7.50 11.64
N LEU A 23 -20.09 6.99 10.95
CA LEU A 23 -20.26 5.61 10.52
C LEU A 23 -18.90 5.01 10.18
N ASP A 24 -18.49 3.96 10.89
CA ASP A 24 -17.44 3.11 10.35
C ASP A 24 -17.92 2.57 9.00
N ASP A 25 -17.23 3.02 7.95
CA ASP A 25 -17.30 2.47 6.61
C ASP A 25 -16.83 1.02 6.71
N GLU A 26 -17.76 0.10 7.04
CA GLU A 26 -17.59 -1.31 6.78
C GLU A 26 -17.36 -1.47 5.28
N GLY A 27 -16.08 -1.49 4.90
CA GLY A 27 -15.64 -1.68 3.55
C GLY A 27 -16.29 -2.93 2.98
N TYR A 28 -17.26 -2.72 2.10
CA TYR A 28 -17.94 -3.74 1.31
C TYR A 28 -16.90 -4.51 0.49
N ASP A 29 -16.42 -5.61 1.05
CA ASP A 29 -15.65 -6.64 0.37
C ASP A 29 -16.60 -7.34 -0.59
N GLY A 30 -16.64 -6.82 -1.83
CA GLY A 30 -17.27 -7.48 -2.95
C GLY A 30 -16.53 -8.78 -3.31
N SER A 31 -16.76 -9.84 -2.54
CA SER A 31 -16.44 -11.21 -2.93
C SER A 31 -17.44 -12.19 -2.29
N ALA A 32 -18.47 -12.53 -3.06
CA ALA A 32 -19.41 -13.59 -2.74
C ALA A 32 -18.71 -14.97 -2.79
N CYS A 33 -18.11 -15.38 -1.69
CA CYS A 33 -17.86 -16.78 -1.32
C CYS A 33 -17.35 -16.80 0.13
N GLY A 34 -17.96 -17.60 1.01
CA GLY A 34 -17.59 -17.74 2.43
C GLY A 34 -16.23 -18.40 2.69
N VAL A 35 -15.23 -18.16 1.84
CA VAL A 35 -13.87 -18.67 1.96
C VAL A 35 -13.04 -17.64 2.74
N VAL A 36 -12.48 -18.09 3.86
CA VAL A 36 -11.59 -17.26 4.68
C VAL A 36 -10.31 -16.96 3.90
N LEU A 37 -10.09 -15.68 3.57
CA LEU A 37 -8.89 -15.23 2.89
C LEU A 37 -7.71 -15.09 3.85
N LYS A 38 -6.51 -15.44 3.37
CA LYS A 38 -5.30 -15.50 4.18
C LYS A 38 -4.77 -14.09 4.47
N LYS A 39 -4.61 -13.77 5.76
CA LYS A 39 -3.93 -12.55 6.24
C LYS A 39 -2.46 -12.88 6.56
N GLY A 40 -1.58 -11.88 6.45
CA GLY A 40 -0.15 -12.02 6.79
C GLY A 40 0.80 -12.03 5.59
N PRO A 41 2.09 -12.36 5.82
CA PRO A 41 3.16 -12.18 4.84
C PRO A 41 2.94 -13.02 3.58
N TRP A 42 3.46 -12.55 2.45
CA TRP A 42 3.44 -13.25 1.18
C TRP A 42 4.61 -14.23 1.11
N THR A 43 4.32 -15.43 0.64
CA THR A 43 5.33 -16.46 0.36
C THR A 43 5.78 -16.41 -1.09
N SER A 44 6.98 -16.91 -1.39
CA SER A 44 7.50 -16.95 -2.76
C SER A 44 6.59 -17.76 -3.70
N ALA A 45 5.98 -18.85 -3.21
CA ALA A 45 5.03 -19.63 -4.01
C ALA A 45 3.77 -18.83 -4.39
N GLU A 46 3.25 -18.00 -3.47
CA GLU A 46 2.14 -17.09 -3.76
C GLU A 46 2.56 -16.01 -4.77
N ASP A 47 3.77 -15.48 -4.64
CA ASP A 47 4.33 -14.50 -5.58
C ASP A 47 4.45 -15.10 -6.98
N ASP A 48 4.94 -16.33 -7.11
CA ASP A 48 5.06 -17.04 -8.39
C ASP A 48 3.69 -17.24 -9.07
N ILE A 49 2.68 -17.62 -8.29
CA ILE A 49 1.30 -17.76 -8.79
C ILE A 49 0.78 -16.41 -9.31
N LEU A 50 0.96 -15.33 -8.54
CA LEU A 50 0.49 -14.01 -8.93
C LEU A 50 1.25 -13.48 -10.17
N VAL A 51 2.56 -13.68 -10.24
CA VAL A 51 3.39 -13.33 -11.41
C VAL A 51 2.92 -14.09 -12.64
N ASN A 52 2.67 -15.39 -12.53
CA ASN A 52 2.21 -16.20 -13.65
C ASN A 52 0.82 -15.80 -14.13
N TYR A 53 -0.08 -15.45 -13.22
CA TYR A 53 -1.39 -14.89 -13.57
C TYR A 53 -1.23 -13.59 -14.37
N VAL A 54 -0.45 -12.62 -13.87
CA VAL A 54 -0.27 -11.33 -14.55
C VAL A 54 0.41 -11.49 -15.91
N LYS A 55 1.38 -12.41 -16.04
CA LYS A 55 2.01 -12.73 -17.33
C LYS A 55 1.01 -13.26 -18.36
N LYS A 56 0.00 -14.04 -17.93
CA LYS A 56 -0.99 -14.65 -18.82
C LYS A 56 -2.18 -13.73 -19.12
N ASN A 57 -2.64 -12.96 -18.13
CA ASN A 57 -3.88 -12.21 -18.18
C ASN A 57 -3.68 -10.68 -18.27
N GLY A 58 -2.45 -10.20 -18.13
CA GLY A 58 -2.12 -8.79 -18.02
C GLY A 58 -2.25 -8.23 -16.60
N GLU A 59 -1.77 -7.01 -16.40
CA GLU A 59 -1.95 -6.28 -15.13
C GLU A 59 -3.41 -5.80 -15.02
N GLY A 60 -4.14 -6.24 -14.00
CA GLY A 60 -5.51 -5.82 -13.76
C GLY A 60 -6.47 -6.96 -13.40
N ASN A 61 -7.75 -6.61 -13.27
CA ASN A 61 -8.82 -7.53 -12.86
C ASN A 61 -8.46 -8.40 -11.63
N TRP A 62 -8.00 -7.75 -10.56
CA TRP A 62 -7.44 -8.42 -9.39
C TRP A 62 -8.45 -9.30 -8.63
N ASN A 63 -9.74 -9.00 -8.75
CA ASN A 63 -10.82 -9.79 -8.13
C ASN A 63 -10.95 -11.18 -8.78
N ALA A 64 -10.54 -11.33 -10.05
CA ALA A 64 -10.56 -12.61 -10.75
C ALA A 64 -9.35 -13.51 -10.39
N VAL A 65 -8.31 -12.98 -9.75
CA VAL A 65 -7.09 -13.73 -9.41
C VAL A 65 -7.42 -14.96 -8.57
N HIS A 66 -8.21 -14.79 -7.50
CA HIS A 66 -8.59 -15.89 -6.62
C HIS A 66 -9.30 -17.00 -7.39
N LYS A 67 -10.29 -16.64 -8.22
CA LYS A 67 -11.06 -17.59 -9.02
C LYS A 67 -10.22 -18.33 -10.06
N HIS A 68 -9.23 -17.68 -10.67
CA HIS A 68 -8.43 -18.27 -11.75
C HIS A 68 -7.22 -19.07 -11.25
N THR A 69 -6.73 -18.78 -10.04
CA THR A 69 -5.46 -19.36 -9.55
C THR A 69 -5.63 -20.20 -8.29
N GLY A 70 -6.77 -20.10 -7.60
CA GLY A 70 -6.97 -20.67 -6.26
C GLY A 70 -6.20 -19.93 -5.16
N LEU A 71 -5.53 -18.81 -5.48
CA LEU A 71 -4.77 -18.04 -4.51
C LEU A 71 -5.70 -17.45 -3.43
N LEU A 72 -5.50 -17.82 -2.17
CA LEU A 72 -6.34 -17.39 -1.05
C LEU A 72 -6.05 -15.95 -0.57
N ARG A 73 -5.93 -15.00 -1.51
CA ARG A 73 -5.70 -13.57 -1.26
C ARG A 73 -6.79 -12.75 -1.94
N CYS A 74 -7.24 -11.68 -1.28
CA CYS A 74 -8.21 -10.76 -1.88
C CYS A 74 -7.59 -9.95 -3.02
N GLY A 75 -8.42 -9.50 -3.96
CA GLY A 75 -7.95 -8.73 -5.13
C GLY A 75 -7.17 -7.47 -4.72
N LYS A 76 -7.60 -6.77 -3.68
CA LYS A 76 -6.88 -5.61 -3.12
C LYS A 76 -5.45 -5.99 -2.67
N SER A 77 -5.29 -7.14 -2.01
CA SER A 77 -3.98 -7.63 -1.56
C SER A 77 -3.10 -7.99 -2.76
N CYS A 78 -3.65 -8.68 -3.77
CA CYS A 78 -2.93 -9.02 -5.00
C CYS A 78 -2.44 -7.76 -5.73
N ARG A 79 -3.30 -6.75 -5.91
CA ARG A 79 -2.91 -5.46 -6.52
C ARG A 79 -1.75 -4.82 -5.77
N LEU A 80 -1.86 -4.73 -4.44
CA LEU A 80 -0.83 -4.08 -3.61
C LEU A 80 0.49 -4.84 -3.69
N ARG A 81 0.44 -6.18 -3.64
CA ARG A 81 1.64 -7.02 -3.73
C ARG A 81 2.33 -6.84 -5.08
N TRP A 82 1.56 -6.84 -6.17
CA TRP A 82 2.10 -6.62 -7.50
C TRP A 82 2.79 -5.25 -7.60
N ALA A 83 2.07 -4.18 -7.30
CA ALA A 83 2.54 -2.81 -7.45
C ALA A 83 3.80 -2.51 -6.63
N ASN A 84 3.89 -3.06 -5.41
CA ASN A 84 4.93 -2.68 -4.46
C ASN A 84 6.12 -3.66 -4.40
N HIS A 85 6.00 -4.87 -4.95
CA HIS A 85 7.06 -5.88 -4.76
C HIS A 85 7.41 -6.68 -6.02
N LEU A 86 6.44 -6.96 -6.89
CA LEU A 86 6.62 -7.94 -7.98
C LEU A 86 6.73 -7.31 -9.36
N ARG A 87 6.28 -6.07 -9.53
CA ARG A 87 6.34 -5.38 -10.82
C ARG A 87 7.79 -5.30 -11.33
N PRO A 88 8.09 -5.72 -12.58
CA PRO A 88 9.47 -5.82 -13.09
C PRO A 88 10.25 -4.51 -13.06
N ASN A 89 9.57 -3.38 -13.33
CA ASN A 89 10.19 -2.06 -13.42
C ASN A 89 10.29 -1.34 -12.06
N LEU A 90 10.07 -2.05 -10.96
CA LEU A 90 10.18 -1.48 -9.63
C LEU A 90 11.65 -1.41 -9.21
N LYS A 91 12.18 -0.19 -9.05
CA LYS A 91 13.52 0.03 -8.49
C LYS A 91 13.56 -0.44 -7.03
N LYS A 92 14.44 -1.38 -6.72
CA LYS A 92 14.73 -1.85 -5.37
C LYS A 92 16.14 -1.41 -5.00
N GLY A 93 16.30 -0.66 -3.93
CA GLY A 93 17.60 -0.15 -3.51
C GLY A 93 17.50 1.15 -2.72
N THR A 94 18.65 1.70 -2.38
CA THR A 94 18.77 3.03 -1.77
C THR A 94 18.50 4.11 -2.81
N PHE A 95 17.97 5.25 -2.36
CA PHE A 95 17.85 6.43 -3.22
C PHE A 95 19.23 7.02 -3.52
N THR A 96 19.37 7.58 -4.71
CA THR A 96 20.48 8.46 -5.06
C THR A 96 20.28 9.84 -4.42
N ALA A 97 21.36 10.60 -4.23
CA ALA A 97 21.28 11.95 -3.67
C ALA A 97 20.32 12.87 -4.46
N GLN A 98 20.27 12.70 -5.79
CA GLN A 98 19.35 13.43 -6.66
C GLN A 98 17.89 13.01 -6.43
N GLU A 99 17.63 11.71 -6.27
CA GLU A 99 16.28 11.20 -5.94
C GLU A 99 15.84 11.68 -4.55
N GLU A 100 16.73 11.68 -3.56
CA GLU A 100 16.45 12.20 -2.21
C GLU A 100 16.08 13.68 -2.25
N GLN A 101 16.85 14.49 -2.99
CA GLN A 101 16.56 15.90 -3.16
C GLN A 101 15.19 16.11 -3.83
N LEU A 102 14.90 15.38 -4.90
CA LEU A 102 13.61 15.45 -5.59
C LEU A 102 12.44 15.08 -4.67
N ILE A 103 12.60 14.04 -3.84
CA ILE A 103 11.59 13.63 -2.87
C ILE A 103 11.30 14.77 -1.87
N CYS A 104 12.34 15.41 -1.33
CA CYS A 104 12.21 16.55 -0.43
C CYS A 104 11.51 17.75 -1.09
N GLU A 105 11.91 18.10 -2.32
CA GLU A 105 11.31 19.20 -3.08
C GLU A 105 9.82 18.96 -3.38
N LEU A 106 9.49 17.74 -3.85
CA LEU A 106 8.11 17.35 -4.11
C LEU A 106 7.29 17.37 -2.82
N HIS A 107 7.81 16.83 -1.72
CA HIS A 107 7.12 16.83 -0.42
C HIS A 107 6.88 18.24 0.10
N ALA A 108 7.86 19.13 0.04
CA ALA A 108 7.71 20.53 0.41
C ALA A 108 6.63 21.23 -0.43
N LYS A 109 6.52 20.90 -1.72
CA LYS A 109 5.57 21.51 -2.65
C LYS A 109 4.14 21.00 -2.48
N MET A 110 3.93 19.71 -2.19
CA MET A 110 2.59 19.10 -2.21
C MET A 110 2.18 18.33 -0.96
N GLY A 111 3.02 18.27 0.06
CA GLY A 111 2.80 17.58 1.33
C GLY A 111 2.79 16.06 1.21
N ASN A 112 2.06 15.39 2.10
CA ASN A 112 1.98 13.92 2.23
C ASN A 112 1.14 13.25 1.10
N LYS A 113 1.47 13.53 -0.16
CA LYS A 113 0.79 12.98 -1.35
C LYS A 113 1.67 11.93 -2.03
N TRP A 114 2.16 10.96 -1.26
CA TRP A 114 3.13 9.94 -1.70
C TRP A 114 2.75 9.22 -2.99
N ALA A 115 1.48 8.80 -3.14
CA ALA A 115 1.03 8.13 -4.36
C ALA A 115 1.15 9.03 -5.61
N ARG A 116 0.97 10.34 -5.46
CA ARG A 116 1.15 11.32 -6.53
C ARG A 116 2.62 11.65 -6.75
N MET A 117 3.43 11.68 -5.70
CA MET A 117 4.88 11.86 -5.83
C MET A 117 5.53 10.68 -6.56
N ALA A 118 5.07 9.46 -6.30
CA ALA A 118 5.57 8.24 -6.94
C ALA A 118 5.24 8.11 -8.43
N SER A 119 4.44 9.03 -9.01
CA SER A 119 4.15 9.06 -10.44
C SER A 119 5.04 10.02 -11.25
N PHE A 120 5.93 10.78 -10.59
CA PHE A 120 6.97 11.57 -11.24
C PHE A 120 8.17 10.68 -11.60
#